data_AF-A0A382S4M3-F1
#
_entry.id   AF-A0A382S4M3-F1
#
_cell.length_a   1.000
_cell.length_b   1.000
_cell.length_c   1.000
_cell.angle_alpha   90.00
_cell.angle_beta   90.00
_cell.angle_gamma   90.00
#
_symmetry.space_group_name_H-M   'P 1'
#
loop_
_entity.id
_entity.type
_entity.pdbx_description
1 polymer ?
#
loop_
_entity_poly.entity_id
_entity_poly.type
_entity_poly.pdbx_seq_one_letter_code
_entity_poly.pdbx_strand_id
1 'polypeptide(L)' 'MAALVRRIAVVTAVVALTVGLSVPASATELVVFGAGWGHGVGLSQYGAKAMAVDGASYGQIVGRYFSGATTARYSSL' A
#
# COMPACT_ATOMS: atom_id res chain seq x y z
N MET A 1 -63.65 -7.08 -9.47
CA MET A 1 -62.90 -5.84 -9.18
C MET A 1 -62.07 -5.94 -7.89
N ALA A 2 -62.66 -6.34 -6.74
CA ALA A 2 -61.92 -6.50 -5.48
C ALA A 2 -60.68 -7.44 -5.53
N ALA A 3 -60.77 -8.57 -6.24
CA ALA A 3 -59.65 -9.51 -6.38
C ALA A 3 -58.48 -8.96 -7.21
N LEU A 4 -58.74 -8.07 -8.18
CA LEU A 4 -57.70 -7.43 -9.00
C LEU A 4 -56.96 -6.35 -8.22
N VAL A 5 -57.70 -5.51 -7.48
CA VAL A 5 -57.13 -4.45 -6.62
C VAL A 5 -56.24 -5.06 -5.53
N ARG A 6 -56.66 -6.17 -4.91
CA ARG A 6 -55.85 -6.90 -3.93
C ARG A 6 -54.56 -7.47 -4.52
N ARG A 7 -54.59 -7.98 -5.75
CA ARG A 7 -53.38 -8.47 -6.44
C ARG A 7 -52.39 -7.34 -6.72
N ILE A 8 -52.89 -6.21 -7.20
CA ILE A 8 -52.06 -5.02 -7.47
C ILE A 8 -51.43 -4.50 -6.17
N ALA A 9 -52.20 -4.39 -5.08
CA ALA A 9 -51.69 -3.95 -3.78
C ALA A 9 -50.59 -4.87 -3.21
N VAL A 10 -50.72 -6.19 -3.42
CA VAL A 10 -49.68 -7.15 -3.03
C VAL A 10 -48.43 -6.98 -3.89
N VAL A 11 -48.58 -6.81 -5.20
CA VAL A 11 -47.43 -6.59 -6.10
C VAL A 11 -46.70 -5.30 -5.77
N THR A 12 -47.41 -4.20 -5.52
CA THR A 12 -46.76 -2.94 -5.12
C THR A 12 -46.10 -3.03 -3.75
N ALA A 13 -46.70 -3.72 -2.79
CA ALA A 13 -46.07 -3.95 -1.48
C ALA A 13 -44.80 -4.81 -1.58
N VAL A 14 -44.81 -5.86 -2.41
CA VAL A 14 -43.64 -6.72 -2.63
C VAL A 14 -42.51 -5.95 -3.34
N VAL A 15 -42.83 -5.18 -4.38
CA VAL A 15 -41.83 -4.37 -5.10
C VAL A 15 -41.23 -3.30 -4.19
N ALA A 16 -42.04 -2.62 -3.38
CA ALA A 16 -41.57 -1.64 -2.39
C ALA A 16 -40.64 -2.29 -1.35
N LEU A 17 -40.96 -3.51 -0.91
CA LEU A 17 -40.13 -4.26 0.04
C LEU A 17 -38.79 -4.70 -0.58
N THR A 18 -38.76 -5.09 -1.86
CA THR A 18 -37.53 -5.55 -2.51
C THR A 18 -36.60 -4.42 -2.95
N VAL A 19 -37.14 -3.23 -3.27
CA VAL A 19 -36.32 -2.07 -3.69
C VAL A 19 -35.63 -1.38 -2.50
N GLY A 20 -36.16 -1.51 -1.29
CA GLY A 20 -35.61 -0.89 -0.08
C GLY A 20 -34.47 -1.66 0.62
N LEU A 21 -34.17 -2.89 0.20
CA LEU A 21 -33.17 -3.75 0.85
C LEU A 21 -31.77 -3.56 0.24
N SER A 22 -31.21 -2.35 0.36
CA SER A 22 -29.78 -2.15 0.13
C SER A 22 -29.01 -2.53 1.39
N VAL A 23 -28.43 -3.73 1.43
CA VAL A 23 -27.43 -4.09 2.45
C VAL A 23 -26.13 -3.40 2.05
N PRO A 24 -25.58 -2.47 2.86
CA PRO A 24 -24.28 -1.89 2.55
C PRO A 24 -23.24 -3.02 2.56
N ALA A 25 -22.40 -3.06 1.53
CA ALA A 25 -21.27 -3.98 1.52
C ALA A 25 -20.35 -3.61 2.69
N SER A 26 -20.22 -4.51 3.68
CA SER A 26 -19.24 -4.36 4.75
C SER A 26 -17.86 -4.58 4.14
N ALA A 27 -17.08 -3.51 3.99
CA ALA A 27 -15.68 -3.64 3.61
C ALA A 27 -14.92 -4.32 4.74
N THR A 28 -14.27 -5.45 4.45
CA THR A 28 -13.31 -6.05 5.37
C THR A 28 -12.03 -5.23 5.33
N GLU A 29 -11.61 -4.69 6.48
CA GLU A 29 -10.35 -3.98 6.59
C GLU A 29 -9.18 -4.99 6.55
N LEU A 30 -8.28 -4.83 5.59
CA LEU A 30 -7.01 -5.56 5.53
C LEU A 30 -5.88 -4.61 5.88
N VAL A 31 -5.29 -4.79 7.05
CA VAL A 31 -4.10 -4.05 7.49
C VAL A 31 -2.87 -4.91 7.26
N VAL A 32 -1.89 -4.37 6.52
CA VAL A 32 -0.60 -5.00 6.29
C VAL A 32 0.49 -4.21 7.00
N PHE A 33 1.26 -4.88 7.84
CA PHE A 33 2.42 -4.30 8.50
C PHE A 33 3.70 -4.64 7.73
N GLY A 34 4.56 -3.66 7.56
CA GLY A 34 5.84 -3.80 6.88
C GLY A 34 6.87 -2.83 7.42
N ALA A 35 8.12 -2.99 7.00
CA ALA A 35 9.24 -2.14 7.41
C ALA A 35 10.14 -1.81 6.22
N GLY A 36 10.84 -0.69 6.32
CA GLY A 36 11.71 -0.17 5.27
C GLY A 36 10.97 0.65 4.21
N TRP A 37 11.74 1.31 3.35
CA TRP A 37 11.21 2.11 2.24
C TRP A 37 12.14 1.99 1.03
N GLY A 38 11.64 1.41 -0.06
CA GLY A 38 12.41 1.08 -1.27
C GLY A 38 12.64 -0.41 -1.46
N HIS A 39 13.41 -0.77 -2.50
CA HIS A 39 13.61 -2.17 -2.91
C HIS A 39 14.66 -2.94 -2.08
N GLY A 40 15.33 -2.28 -1.12
CA GLY A 40 16.23 -2.93 -0.16
C GLY A 40 17.56 -3.46 -0.72
N VAL A 41 17.98 -3.00 -1.91
CA VAL A 41 19.24 -3.44 -2.55
C VAL A 41 20.23 -2.28 -2.62
N GLY A 42 21.51 -2.55 -2.33
CA GLY A 42 22.57 -1.55 -2.35
C GLY A 42 22.57 -0.67 -1.11
N LEU A 43 22.58 0.65 -1.30
CA LEU A 43 22.81 1.61 -0.22
C LEU A 43 21.52 2.05 0.48
N SER A 44 21.41 1.79 1.78
CA SER A 44 20.38 2.40 2.62
C SER A 44 20.72 3.86 2.88
N GLN A 45 19.88 4.78 2.39
CA GLN A 45 20.10 6.23 2.56
C GLN A 45 20.10 6.65 4.04
N TYR A 46 19.14 6.16 4.82
CA TYR A 46 19.08 6.43 6.25
C TYR A 46 20.25 5.81 7.01
N GLY A 47 20.66 4.60 6.63
CA GLY A 47 21.82 3.96 7.24
C GLY A 47 23.13 4.67 6.89
N ALA A 48 23.29 5.15 5.65
CA ALA A 48 24.43 5.97 5.24
C ALA A 48 24.48 7.30 6.00
N LYS A 49 23.33 7.97 6.19
CA LYS A 49 23.22 9.17 7.03
C LYS A 49 23.64 8.90 8.47
N ALA A 50 23.14 7.82 9.09
CA ALA A 50 23.49 7.45 10.45
C ALA A 50 25.00 7.20 10.59
N MET A 51 25.59 6.40 9.69
CA MET A 51 27.03 6.18 9.65
C MET A 51 27.83 7.47 9.50
N ALA A 52 27.39 8.41 8.65
CA ALA A 52 28.05 9.70 8.49
C ALA A 52 27.96 10.56 9.75
N VAL A 53 26.81 10.57 10.45
CA VAL A 53 26.64 11.23 11.75
C VAL A 53 27.56 10.62 12.81
N ASP A 54 27.79 9.32 12.75
CA ASP A 54 28.73 8.60 13.62
C ASP A 54 30.21 8.75 13.18
N GLY A 55 30.48 9.57 12.15
CA GLY A 55 31.84 9.93 11.71
C GLY A 55 32.44 9.03 10.62
N ALA A 56 31.66 8.11 10.03
CA ALA A 56 32.15 7.30 8.92
C ALA A 56 32.39 8.15 7.66
N SER A 57 33.53 7.95 7.02
CA SER A 57 33.85 8.51 5.71
C SER A 57 32.98 7.89 4.61
N TYR A 58 32.85 8.58 3.47
CA TYR A 58 32.11 8.06 2.31
C TYR A 58 32.64 6.69 1.84
N GLY A 59 33.96 6.47 1.93
CA GLY A 59 34.59 5.19 1.56
C GLY A 59 34.16 4.04 2.47
N GLN A 60 34.08 4.28 3.78
CA GLN A 60 33.58 3.29 4.75
C GLN A 60 32.09 3.00 4.54
N ILE A 61 31.29 4.02 4.23
CA ILE A 61 29.86 3.88 3.94
C ILE A 61 29.67 3.04 2.67
N VAL A 62 30.30 3.41 1.56
CA VAL A 62 30.20 2.66 0.29
C VAL A 62 30.70 1.22 0.48
N GLY A 63 31.84 1.03 1.14
CA GLY A 63 32.40 -0.30 1.42
C GLY A 63 31.48 -1.19 2.27
N ARG A 64 30.63 -0.61 3.14
CA ARG A 64 29.65 -1.35 3.94
C ARG A 64 28.49 -1.91 3.10
N TYR A 65 28.08 -1.19 2.07
CA TYR A 65 26.91 -1.54 1.22
C TYR A 65 27.30 -2.28 -0.06
N PHE A 66 28.52 -2.06 -0.56
CA PHE A 66 29.01 -2.63 -1.80
C PHE A 66 30.29 -3.42 -1.53
N SER A 67 30.15 -4.62 -0.96
CA SER A 67 31.27 -5.50 -0.63
C SER A 67 32.14 -5.78 -1.87
N GLY A 68 33.44 -5.51 -1.75
CA GLY A 68 34.41 -5.69 -2.83
C GLY A 68 34.49 -4.55 -3.85
N ALA A 69 33.67 -3.50 -3.72
CA ALA A 69 33.78 -2.32 -4.56
C ALA A 69 34.99 -1.45 -4.15
N THR A 70 35.59 -0.79 -5.14
CA THR A 70 36.63 0.22 -4.92
C THR A 70 36.18 1.55 -5.52
N THR A 71 36.54 2.66 -4.89
CA THR A 71 36.24 3.99 -5.43
C THR A 71 37.35 4.43 -6.37
N ALA A 72 37.01 4.81 -7.59
CA ALA A 72 37.94 5.37 -8.57
C ALA A 72 37.53 6.80 -8.93
N ARG A 73 38.51 7.66 -9.22
CA ARG A 73 38.25 8.96 -9.84
C ARG A 73 37.83 8.71 -11.28
N TYR A 74 36.63 9.14 -11.64
CA TYR A 74 36.22 9.14 -13.04
C TYR A 74 37.02 10.22 -13.81
N SER A 75 37.67 9.84 -14.91
CA SER A 75 38.23 10.78 -15.88
C SER A 75 37.59 10.54 -17.25
N SER A 76 36.85 11.53 -17.74
CA SER A 76 36.40 11.56 -19.13
C SER A 76 37.53 12.14 -19.99
N LEU A 77 38.40 11.28 -20.50
CA LEU A 77 39.32 11.61 -21.58
C LEU A 77 38.87 10.86 -22.83
#